data_AF-A0A0W0VXW4-F1
#
_entry.id   AF-A0A0W0VXW4-F1
#
_cell.length_a   1.000
_cell.length_b   1.000
_cell.length_c   1.000
_cell.angle_alpha   90.00
_cell.angle_beta   90.00
_cell.angle_gamma   90.00
#
_symmetry.space_group_name_H-M   'P 1'
#
loop_
_entity.id
_entity.type
_entity.pdbx_description
1 polymer ?
#
loop_
_entity_poly.entity_id
_entity_poly.type
_entity_poly.pdbx_seq_one_letter_code
_entity_poly.pdbx_strand_id
1 'polypeptide(L)'
;MTTNRKRTVFSIKNELIKKSQEAALAAIQLYNNPLITFKAESFIVLMNIAWTYLLHAYFRKNNIEYRYYKNKNSRKYFIKTKHGAYRYWELEKCLNHEGCPLDEAIKNNLLFLIGIRHEVEHQMTRKIDTFFSGKFQACCINYNFTLKELFGNDYGLEKITPIALQLFSFGENQIDELIEKEKLPKNLLDFISDYEADCKILADPRYSYLILP
;
A
#
# COMPACT_ATOMS: atom_id res chain seq x y z
N MET A 1 -10.94 36.04 28.51
CA MET A 1 -11.45 34.68 28.24
C MET A 1 -10.85 34.19 26.93
N THR A 2 -9.76 33.44 26.99
CA THR A 2 -9.12 32.83 25.81
C THR A 2 -9.94 31.63 25.36
N THR A 3 -10.63 31.78 24.23
CA THR A 3 -11.39 30.71 23.59
C THR A 3 -10.43 29.62 23.14
N ASN A 4 -10.36 28.55 23.92
CA ASN A 4 -9.54 27.37 23.62
C ASN A 4 -10.11 26.70 22.36
N ARG A 5 -9.53 26.97 21.18
CA ARG A 5 -9.91 26.32 19.92
C ARG A 5 -9.76 24.80 20.08
N LYS A 6 -10.86 24.06 20.08
CA LYS A 6 -10.85 22.59 20.04
C LYS A 6 -10.08 22.12 18.79
N ARG A 7 -8.83 21.68 18.97
CA ARG A 7 -7.93 21.17 17.91
C ARG A 7 -8.37 19.79 17.42
N THR A 8 -9.54 19.68 16.78
CA THR A 8 -10.07 18.41 16.26
C THR A 8 -9.33 17.94 15.00
N VAL A 9 -8.86 18.86 14.16
CA VAL A 9 -8.15 18.53 12.91
C VAL A 9 -6.82 17.84 13.17
N PHE A 10 -6.04 18.36 14.13
CA PHE A 10 -4.74 17.79 14.53
C PHE A 10 -4.92 16.39 15.15
N SER A 11 -5.96 16.22 15.98
CA SER A 11 -6.28 14.94 16.61
C SER A 11 -6.58 13.85 15.57
N ILE A 12 -7.46 14.13 14.60
CA ILE A 12 -7.86 13.13 13.60
C ILE A 12 -6.70 12.78 12.65
N LYS A 13 -5.90 13.78 12.25
CA LYS A 13 -4.70 13.52 11.43
C LYS A 13 -3.74 12.56 12.16
N ASN A 14 -3.45 12.83 13.43
CA ASN A 14 -2.55 11.97 14.21
C ASN A 14 -3.14 10.58 14.44
N GLU A 15 -4.45 10.48 14.65
CA GLU A 15 -5.14 9.20 14.75
C GLU A 15 -5.02 8.37 13.46
N LEU A 16 -5.18 9.01 12.29
CA LEU A 16 -4.99 8.36 10.99
C LEU A 16 -3.54 7.89 10.82
N ILE A 17 -2.55 8.71 11.18
CA ILE A 17 -1.13 8.31 11.12
C ILE A 17 -0.88 7.10 12.01
N LYS A 18 -1.36 7.13 13.26
CA LYS A 18 -1.19 6.01 14.20
C LYS A 18 -1.82 4.72 13.67
N LYS A 19 -3.06 4.78 13.17
CA LYS A 19 -3.74 3.64 12.54
C LYS A 19 -3.01 3.13 11.31
N SER A 20 -2.46 4.05 10.50
CA SER A 20 -1.65 3.71 9.34
C SER A 20 -0.40 2.92 9.74
N GLN A 21 0.33 3.40 10.76
CA GLN A 21 1.53 2.74 11.29
C GLN A 21 1.21 1.37 11.89
N GLU A 22 0.15 1.27 12.71
CA GLU A 22 -0.28 0.02 13.32
C GLU A 22 -0.65 -1.03 12.26
N ALA A 23 -1.37 -0.63 11.19
CA ALA A 23 -1.70 -1.52 10.09
C ALA A 23 -0.45 -1.99 9.33
N ALA A 24 0.50 -1.10 9.04
CA ALA A 24 1.75 -1.46 8.38
C ALA A 24 2.60 -2.42 9.24
N LEU A 25 2.71 -2.15 10.54
CA LEU A 25 3.44 -3.02 11.46
C LEU A 25 2.79 -4.40 11.57
N ALA A 26 1.46 -4.47 11.63
CA ALA A 26 0.74 -5.73 11.62
C ALA A 26 0.99 -6.53 10.34
N ALA A 27 1.01 -5.85 9.17
CA ALA A 27 1.32 -6.49 7.89
C ALA A 27 2.72 -7.15 7.91
N ILE A 28 3.73 -6.40 8.36
CA ILE A 28 5.12 -6.86 8.42
C ILE A 28 5.26 -8.03 9.40
N GLN A 29 4.67 -7.93 10.59
CA GLN A 29 4.76 -8.97 11.61
C GLN A 29 4.08 -10.28 11.18
N LEU A 30 2.90 -10.19 10.56
CA LEU A 30 2.19 -11.38 10.07
C LEU A 30 2.95 -12.06 8.92
N TYR A 31 3.50 -11.27 7.99
CA TYR A 31 4.28 -11.81 6.89
C TYR A 31 5.53 -12.56 7.39
N ASN A 32 6.22 -12.01 8.39
CA ASN A 32 7.42 -12.60 8.98
C ASN A 32 7.13 -13.79 9.92
N ASN A 33 5.87 -14.03 10.32
CA ASN A 33 5.54 -15.14 11.20
C ASN A 33 5.55 -16.47 10.43
N PRO A 34 6.41 -17.46 10.78
CA PRO A 34 6.51 -18.72 10.05
C PRO A 34 5.28 -19.64 10.21
N LEU A 35 4.44 -19.41 11.21
CA LEU A 35 3.23 -20.20 11.46
C LEU A 35 2.04 -19.76 10.60
N ILE A 36 2.13 -18.58 9.97
CA ILE A 36 1.07 -18.06 9.11
C ILE A 36 1.27 -18.57 7.69
N THR A 37 0.20 -19.09 7.09
CA THR A 37 0.19 -19.61 5.71
C THR A 37 -0.47 -18.68 4.70
N PHE A 38 -1.26 -17.70 5.15
CA PHE A 38 -1.95 -16.70 4.31
C PHE A 38 -1.22 -15.34 4.35
N LYS A 39 0.08 -15.37 4.04
CA LYS A 39 1.00 -14.25 4.28
C LYS A 39 0.79 -13.10 3.29
N ALA A 40 0.88 -13.38 1.99
CA ALA A 40 0.65 -12.38 0.95
C ALA A 40 -0.73 -11.72 1.07
N GLU A 41 -1.78 -12.49 1.31
CA GLU A 41 -3.15 -11.97 1.40
C GLU A 41 -3.28 -11.02 2.60
N SER A 42 -2.80 -11.45 3.78
CA SER A 42 -2.73 -10.60 4.97
C SER A 42 -1.98 -9.31 4.69
N PHE A 43 -0.81 -9.45 4.07
CA PHE A 43 0.10 -8.35 3.82
C PHE A 43 -0.54 -7.32 2.89
N ILE A 44 -1.09 -7.77 1.75
CA ILE A 44 -1.70 -6.88 0.75
C ILE A 44 -2.89 -6.13 1.34
N VAL A 45 -3.76 -6.82 2.09
CA VAL A 45 -4.93 -6.18 2.72
C VAL A 45 -4.51 -5.13 3.75
N LEU A 46 -3.58 -5.48 4.64
CA LEU A 46 -3.13 -4.59 5.70
C LEU A 46 -2.31 -3.41 5.16
N MET A 47 -1.46 -3.63 4.16
CA MET A 47 -0.71 -2.54 3.50
C MET A 47 -1.64 -1.62 2.72
N ASN A 48 -2.70 -2.14 2.07
CA ASN A 48 -3.70 -1.29 1.42
C ASN A 48 -4.40 -0.36 2.43
N ILE A 49 -4.77 -0.89 3.60
CA ILE A 49 -5.34 -0.09 4.70
C ILE A 49 -4.32 0.94 5.21
N ALA A 50 -3.07 0.52 5.43
CA ALA A 50 -2.00 1.40 5.89
C ALA A 50 -1.81 2.59 4.96
N TRP A 51 -1.62 2.34 3.66
CA TRP A 51 -1.46 3.38 2.64
C TRP A 51 -2.71 4.27 2.50
N THR A 52 -3.91 3.70 2.60
CA THR A 52 -5.15 4.48 2.59
C THR A 52 -5.16 5.50 3.72
N TYR A 53 -4.87 5.07 4.96
CA TYR A 53 -4.83 5.98 6.10
C TYR A 53 -3.69 7.02 6.01
N LEU A 54 -2.54 6.64 5.44
CA LEU A 54 -1.43 7.56 5.21
C LEU A 54 -1.85 8.71 4.27
N LEU A 55 -2.46 8.35 3.13
CA LEU A 55 -2.93 9.32 2.15
C LEU A 55 -4.09 10.16 2.68
N HIS A 56 -5.02 9.57 3.45
CA HIS A 56 -6.08 10.33 4.12
C HIS A 56 -5.52 11.34 5.12
N ALA A 57 -4.49 10.98 5.89
CA ALA A 57 -3.80 11.91 6.77
C ALA A 57 -3.14 13.05 5.98
N TYR A 58 -2.54 12.75 4.83
CA TYR A 58 -1.93 13.74 3.95
C TYR A 58 -2.97 14.67 3.33
N PHE A 59 -4.05 14.14 2.76
CA PHE A 59 -5.13 14.94 2.19
C PHE A 59 -5.76 15.85 3.24
N ARG A 60 -5.96 15.33 4.46
CA ARG A 60 -6.45 16.11 5.58
C ARG A 60 -5.47 17.23 5.99
N LYS A 61 -4.15 16.97 6.00
CA LYS A 61 -3.12 17.99 6.26
C LYS A 61 -3.14 19.11 5.21
N ASN A 62 -3.42 18.78 3.96
CA ASN A 62 -3.40 19.71 2.82
C ASN A 62 -4.79 20.24 2.42
N ASN A 63 -5.83 20.01 3.23
CA ASN A 63 -7.22 20.41 2.94
C ASN A 63 -7.78 19.88 1.61
N ILE A 64 -7.31 18.72 1.16
CA ILE A 64 -7.85 18.00 0.00
C ILE A 64 -9.08 17.20 0.46
N GLU A 65 -10.21 17.36 -0.24
CA GLU A 65 -11.44 16.66 0.09
C GLU A 65 -11.43 15.24 -0.48
N TYR A 66 -11.29 14.25 0.41
CA TYR A 66 -11.20 12.82 0.06
C TYR A 66 -12.48 12.03 0.39
N ARG A 67 -13.59 12.72 0.66
CA ARG A 67 -14.92 12.10 0.75
C ARG A 67 -15.57 12.04 -0.62
N TYR A 68 -16.36 11.00 -0.82
CA TYR A 68 -17.25 10.94 -1.97
C TYR A 68 -18.31 12.04 -1.92
N TYR A 69 -18.47 12.78 -3.01
CA TYR A 69 -19.53 13.76 -3.17
C TYR A 69 -20.06 13.78 -4.61
N LYS A 70 -21.28 14.30 -4.77
CA LYS A 70 -21.87 14.67 -6.05
C LYS A 70 -22.06 16.19 -6.09
N ASN A 71 -21.79 16.81 -7.23
CA ASN A 71 -22.10 18.22 -7.43
C ASN A 71 -23.55 18.34 -7.89
N LYS A 72 -24.36 19.09 -7.16
CA LYS A 72 -25.72 19.47 -7.58
C LYS A 72 -25.93 20.94 -7.23
N ASN A 73 -26.34 21.75 -8.21
CA ASN A 73 -26.56 23.19 -8.05
C ASN A 73 -25.39 23.93 -7.36
N SER A 74 -24.16 23.67 -7.82
CA SER A 74 -22.92 24.28 -7.28
C SER A 74 -22.63 23.98 -5.81
N ARG A 75 -23.32 23.00 -5.20
CA ARG A 75 -23.07 22.52 -3.83
C ARG A 75 -22.61 21.06 -3.83
N LYS A 76 -21.67 20.74 -2.95
CA LYS A 76 -21.18 19.37 -2.74
C LYS A 76 -22.15 18.59 -1.85
N TYR A 77 -22.71 17.51 -2.38
CA TYR A 77 -23.54 16.57 -1.64
C TYR A 77 -22.73 15.33 -1.32
N PHE A 78 -22.32 15.20 -0.06
CA PHE A 78 -21.50 14.07 0.38
C PHE A 78 -22.29 12.75 0.40
N ILE A 79 -21.69 11.71 -0.16
CA ILE A 79 -22.25 10.37 -0.18
C ILE A 79 -22.01 9.74 1.20
N LYS A 80 -23.07 9.16 1.75
CA LYS A 80 -23.05 8.44 3.02
C LYS A 80 -23.21 6.93 2.79
N THR A 81 -22.76 6.14 3.75
CA THR A 81 -23.05 4.71 3.83
C THR A 81 -24.51 4.49 4.20
N LYS A 82 -24.99 3.24 4.08
CA LYS A 82 -26.29 2.79 4.59
C LYS A 82 -26.58 3.27 6.02
N HIS A 83 -25.55 3.33 6.86
CA HIS A 83 -25.64 3.68 8.27
C HIS A 83 -25.31 5.15 8.57
N GLY A 84 -25.26 6.02 7.54
CA GLY A 84 -25.14 7.47 7.71
C GLY A 84 -23.73 8.02 7.89
N ALA A 85 -22.69 7.17 7.92
CA ALA A 85 -21.29 7.61 7.94
C ALA A 85 -20.86 8.13 6.56
N TYR A 86 -19.91 9.08 6.49
CA TYR A 86 -19.38 9.52 5.20
C TYR A 86 -18.59 8.40 4.51
N ARG A 87 -18.76 8.28 3.19
CA ARG A 87 -17.90 7.43 2.36
C ARG A 87 -16.62 8.19 2.01
N TYR A 88 -15.49 7.58 2.31
CA TYR A 88 -14.17 8.08 1.96
C TYR A 88 -13.61 7.30 0.77
N TRP A 89 -12.64 7.89 0.06
CA TRP A 89 -11.95 7.25 -1.04
C TRP A 89 -11.16 6.01 -0.57
N GLU A 90 -11.25 4.95 -1.35
CA GLU A 90 -10.33 3.82 -1.35
C GLU A 90 -8.94 4.20 -1.88
N LEU A 91 -7.95 3.33 -1.65
CA LEU A 91 -6.56 3.58 -2.05
C LEU A 91 -6.44 3.90 -3.54
N GLU A 92 -7.05 3.10 -4.42
CA GLU A 92 -6.98 3.31 -5.86
C GLU A 92 -7.43 4.72 -6.28
N LYS A 93 -8.54 5.20 -5.71
CA LYS A 93 -9.02 6.57 -5.96
C LYS A 93 -8.08 7.63 -5.40
N CYS A 94 -7.43 7.36 -4.26
CA CYS A 94 -6.39 8.24 -3.71
C CYS A 94 -5.17 8.32 -4.63
N LEU A 95 -4.73 7.19 -5.21
CA LEU A 95 -3.57 7.13 -6.11
C LEU A 95 -3.80 7.88 -7.43
N ASN A 96 -5.02 7.77 -7.97
CA ASN A 96 -5.43 8.41 -9.22
C ASN A 96 -5.84 9.90 -9.08
N HIS A 97 -5.77 10.46 -7.87
CA HIS A 97 -6.08 11.87 -7.65
C HIS A 97 -4.86 12.76 -7.93
N GLU A 98 -5.06 13.91 -8.59
CA GLU A 98 -3.98 14.84 -8.96
C GLU A 98 -3.18 15.33 -7.75
N GLY A 99 -3.84 15.51 -6.61
CA GLY A 99 -3.19 15.90 -5.35
C GLY A 99 -2.44 14.78 -4.63
N CYS A 100 -2.29 13.59 -5.21
CA CYS A 100 -1.57 12.47 -4.60
C CYS A 100 -0.05 12.77 -4.55
N PRO A 101 0.62 12.65 -3.39
CA PRO A 101 2.03 13.03 -3.25
C PRO A 101 3.03 11.97 -3.77
N LEU A 102 2.54 10.81 -4.22
CA LEU A 102 3.38 9.68 -4.57
C LEU A 102 3.91 9.78 -6.00
N ASP A 103 5.15 9.35 -6.20
CA ASP A 103 5.73 9.18 -7.53
C ASP A 103 5.08 8.01 -8.29
N GLU A 104 5.39 7.92 -9.59
CA GLU A 104 4.80 6.93 -10.48
C GLU A 104 5.23 5.50 -10.13
N ALA A 105 6.48 5.28 -9.71
CA ALA A 105 6.99 3.96 -9.36
C ALA A 105 6.29 3.37 -8.13
N ILE A 106 6.11 4.20 -7.09
CA ILE A 106 5.36 3.84 -5.88
C ILE A 106 3.89 3.59 -6.23
N LYS A 107 3.27 4.45 -7.05
CA LYS A 107 1.88 4.25 -7.50
C LYS A 107 1.72 2.92 -8.22
N ASN A 108 2.61 2.60 -9.15
CA ASN A 108 2.55 1.35 -9.90
C ASN A 108 2.76 0.12 -9.00
N ASN A 109 3.67 0.19 -8.02
CA ASN A 109 3.78 -0.87 -7.01
C ASN A 109 2.47 -1.08 -6.25
N LEU A 110 1.81 -0.01 -5.81
CA LEU A 110 0.55 -0.11 -5.05
C LEU A 110 -0.63 -0.57 -5.92
N LEU A 111 -0.75 -0.08 -7.14
CA LEU A 111 -1.77 -0.52 -8.10
C LEU A 111 -1.59 -2.00 -8.46
N PHE A 112 -0.35 -2.45 -8.64
CA PHE A 112 -0.04 -3.86 -8.81
C PHE A 112 -0.55 -4.70 -7.62
N LEU A 113 -0.23 -4.31 -6.39
CA LEU A 113 -0.69 -5.02 -5.19
C LEU A 113 -2.22 -5.02 -5.05
N ILE A 114 -2.89 -3.94 -5.45
CA ILE A 114 -4.37 -3.87 -5.51
C ILE A 114 -4.90 -4.87 -6.54
N GLY A 115 -4.28 -4.96 -7.73
CA GLY A 115 -4.66 -5.92 -8.77
C GLY A 115 -4.50 -7.36 -8.30
N ILE A 116 -3.35 -7.69 -7.69
CA ILE A 116 -3.08 -9.02 -7.12
C ILE A 116 -4.11 -9.38 -6.06
N ARG A 117 -4.56 -8.43 -5.23
CA ARG A 117 -5.62 -8.70 -4.25
C ARG A 117 -6.87 -9.29 -4.90
N HIS A 118 -7.32 -8.74 -6.02
CA HIS A 118 -8.49 -9.24 -6.73
C HIS A 118 -8.25 -10.65 -7.28
N GLU A 119 -7.10 -10.88 -7.90
CA GLU A 119 -6.75 -12.18 -8.48
C GLU A 119 -6.60 -13.28 -7.42
N VAL A 120 -6.00 -12.96 -6.27
CA VAL A 120 -5.80 -13.91 -5.16
C VAL A 120 -7.09 -14.13 -4.36
N GLU A 121 -7.94 -13.13 -4.17
CA GLU A 121 -9.27 -13.34 -3.57
C GLU A 121 -10.11 -14.33 -4.40
N HIS A 122 -9.89 -14.38 -5.72
CA HIS A 122 -10.56 -15.33 -6.61
C HIS A 122 -9.87 -16.68 -6.75
N GLN A 123 -8.62 -16.84 -6.28
CA GLN A 123 -7.85 -18.08 -6.41
C GLN A 123 -7.18 -18.52 -5.10
N MET A 124 -7.49 -19.74 -4.66
CA MET A 124 -6.88 -20.38 -3.48
C MET A 124 -5.43 -20.82 -3.74
N THR A 125 -4.56 -19.90 -4.15
CA THR A 125 -3.18 -20.20 -4.58
C THR A 125 -2.22 -20.15 -3.39
N ARG A 126 -1.51 -21.25 -3.14
CA ARG A 126 -0.73 -21.47 -1.91
C ARG A 126 0.74 -21.04 -1.97
N LYS A 127 1.22 -20.42 -3.06
CA LYS A 127 2.67 -20.16 -3.30
C LYS A 127 2.93 -18.89 -4.13
N ILE A 128 2.39 -17.75 -3.72
CA ILE A 128 2.67 -16.47 -4.38
C ILE A 128 3.72 -15.61 -3.64
N ASP A 129 4.05 -15.99 -2.40
CA ASP A 129 4.89 -15.19 -1.50
C ASP A 129 6.30 -14.95 -2.05
N THR A 130 6.94 -15.99 -2.60
CA THR A 130 8.32 -15.90 -3.13
C THR A 130 8.38 -14.96 -4.32
N PHE A 131 7.42 -15.08 -5.23
CA PHE A 131 7.38 -14.33 -6.48
C PHE A 131 7.12 -12.83 -6.28
N PHE A 132 6.33 -12.45 -5.26
CA PHE A 132 6.02 -11.05 -4.98
C PHE A 132 6.84 -10.44 -3.83
N SER A 133 7.77 -11.19 -3.25
CA SER A 133 8.61 -10.75 -2.12
C SER A 133 9.30 -9.41 -2.38
N GLY A 134 9.90 -9.22 -3.57
CA GLY A 134 10.53 -7.96 -3.98
C GLY A 134 9.55 -6.78 -4.08
N LYS A 135 8.29 -7.03 -4.49
CA LYS A 135 7.23 -6.00 -4.53
C LYS A 135 6.76 -5.63 -3.13
N PHE A 136 6.64 -6.61 -2.24
CA PHE A 136 6.29 -6.39 -0.83
C PHE A 136 7.38 -5.62 -0.10
N GLN A 137 8.65 -5.94 -0.36
CA GLN A 137 9.80 -5.22 0.18
C GLN A 137 9.80 -3.75 -0.26
N ALA A 138 9.65 -3.50 -1.57
CA ALA A 138 9.54 -2.14 -2.10
C ALA A 138 8.38 -1.37 -1.44
N CYS A 139 7.21 -2.00 -1.30
CA CYS A 139 6.05 -1.40 -0.64
C CYS A 139 6.36 -0.95 0.81
N CYS A 140 7.02 -1.78 1.61
CA CYS A 140 7.42 -1.45 2.98
C CYS A 140 8.42 -0.29 3.04
N ILE A 141 9.46 -0.33 2.21
CA ILE A 141 10.51 0.70 2.17
C ILE A 141 9.89 2.04 1.75
N ASN A 142 9.10 2.03 0.68
CA ASN A 142 8.42 3.21 0.16
C ASN A 142 7.42 3.79 1.15
N TYR A 143 6.71 2.93 1.89
CA TYR A 143 5.77 3.37 2.93
C TYR A 143 6.49 4.14 4.02
N ASN A 144 7.55 3.57 4.57
CA ASN A 144 8.32 4.18 5.64
C ASN A 144 9.01 5.48 5.18
N PHE A 145 9.56 5.48 3.96
CA PHE A 145 10.11 6.68 3.34
C PHE A 145 9.06 7.79 3.21
N THR A 146 7.91 7.48 2.61
CA THR A 146 6.82 8.44 2.40
C THR A 146 6.27 8.97 3.72
N LEU A 147 6.10 8.12 4.72
CA LEU A 147 5.65 8.52 6.06
C LEU A 147 6.56 9.59 6.67
N LYS A 148 7.88 9.40 6.56
CA LYS A 148 8.88 10.35 7.06
C LYS A 148 8.90 11.64 6.25
N GLU A 149 8.86 11.56 4.92
CA GLU A 149 8.80 12.73 4.05
C GLU A 149 7.57 13.61 4.34
N LEU A 150 6.40 13.00 4.55
CA LEU A 150 5.14 13.74 4.71
C LEU A 150 4.92 14.28 6.12
N PHE A 151 5.39 13.59 7.17
CA PHE A 151 5.06 13.92 8.56
C PHE A 151 6.26 14.14 9.48
N GLY A 152 7.47 13.85 9.02
CA GLY A 152 8.74 14.01 9.74
C GLY A 152 9.32 12.68 10.23
N ASN A 153 10.63 12.68 10.46
CA ASN A 153 11.41 11.50 10.85
C ASN A 153 10.95 10.82 12.15
N ASP A 154 10.24 11.57 13.02
CA ASP A 154 9.73 11.00 14.27
C ASP A 154 8.63 9.97 14.09
N TYR A 155 7.98 9.97 12.93
CA TYR A 155 6.96 8.98 12.58
C TYR A 155 7.54 7.73 11.89
N GLY A 156 8.84 7.67 11.65
CA GLY A 156 9.47 6.49 11.02
C GLY A 156 9.21 5.21 11.80
N LEU A 157 8.93 4.12 11.07
CA LEU A 157 8.69 2.79 11.66
C LEU A 157 9.96 2.16 12.22
N GLU A 158 11.15 2.61 11.76
CA GLU A 158 12.46 2.14 12.23
C GLU A 158 12.68 2.29 13.75
N LYS A 159 11.98 3.21 14.40
CA LYS A 159 12.03 3.41 15.85
C LYS A 159 11.29 2.31 16.63
N ILE A 160 10.31 1.66 15.99
CA ILE A 160 9.42 0.67 16.59
C ILE A 160 9.85 -0.74 16.23
N THR A 161 10.40 -0.94 15.04
CA THR A 161 10.89 -2.23 14.58
C THR A 161 12.09 -1.98 13.67
N PRO A 162 13.30 -2.49 13.99
CA PRO A 162 14.36 -2.58 13.01
C PRO A 162 13.81 -3.45 11.87
N ILE A 163 13.57 -2.86 10.69
CA ILE A 163 12.87 -3.54 9.60
C ILE A 163 13.71 -4.75 9.16
N ALA A 164 13.29 -5.95 9.53
CA ALA A 164 13.79 -7.17 8.91
C ALA A 164 12.72 -7.63 7.91
N LEU A 165 12.85 -7.18 6.66
CA LEU A 165 12.28 -7.88 5.52
C LEU A 165 13.47 -8.52 4.81
N GLN A 166 13.91 -9.68 5.33
CA GLN A 166 14.85 -10.56 4.65
C GLN A 166 14.89 -11.95 5.29
N LEU A 167 14.75 -12.99 4.47
CA LEU A 167 15.77 -14.04 4.30
C LEU A 167 15.74 -14.52 2.83
N PHE A 168 16.68 -13.95 2.06
CA PHE A 168 17.20 -14.27 0.71
C PHE A 168 16.35 -14.00 -0.56
N SER A 169 16.96 -13.29 -1.50
CA SER A 169 17.19 -13.83 -2.84
C SER A 169 18.69 -13.79 -3.08
N PHE A 170 19.35 -14.96 -3.08
CA PHE A 170 20.61 -15.21 -3.80
C PHE A 170 20.75 -16.70 -4.06
N GLY A 171 20.46 -17.04 -5.31
CA GLY A 171 20.95 -18.20 -6.02
C GLY A 171 20.79 -17.84 -7.48
N GLU A 172 21.87 -17.35 -8.09
CA GLU A 172 21.95 -17.08 -9.52
C GLU A 172 21.36 -18.26 -10.28
N ASN A 173 20.19 -18.07 -10.86
CA ASN A 173 19.66 -18.84 -11.97
C ASN A 173 18.35 -18.14 -12.38
N GLN A 174 18.35 -17.43 -13.52
CA GLN A 174 17.11 -17.10 -14.23
C GLN A 174 16.19 -18.33 -14.37
N ILE A 175 16.77 -19.53 -14.31
CA ILE A 175 16.10 -20.83 -14.31
C ILE A 175 15.14 -20.99 -13.11
N ASP A 176 15.47 -20.54 -11.89
CA ASP A 176 14.58 -20.74 -10.73
C ASP A 176 13.37 -19.79 -10.74
N GLU A 177 13.54 -18.53 -11.18
CA GLU A 177 12.41 -17.61 -11.41
C GLU A 177 11.51 -18.09 -12.56
N LEU A 178 12.09 -18.67 -13.62
CA LEU A 178 11.34 -19.29 -14.72
C LEU A 178 10.56 -20.53 -14.25
N ILE A 179 11.19 -21.41 -13.44
CA ILE A 179 10.55 -22.59 -12.84
C ILE A 179 9.46 -22.19 -11.83
N GLU A 180 9.64 -21.12 -11.06
CA GLU A 180 8.59 -20.61 -10.17
C GLU A 180 7.46 -19.90 -10.92
N LYS A 181 7.75 -19.17 -12.00
CA LYS A 181 6.72 -18.63 -12.91
C LYS A 181 5.87 -19.76 -13.51
N GLU A 182 6.47 -20.87 -13.93
CA GLU A 182 5.72 -22.03 -14.43
C GLU A 182 4.76 -22.66 -13.40
N LYS A 183 4.98 -22.42 -12.10
CA LYS A 183 4.10 -22.89 -11.01
C LYS A 183 2.97 -21.92 -10.65
N LEU A 184 2.96 -20.71 -11.22
CA LEU A 184 1.88 -19.76 -10.98
C LEU A 184 0.65 -20.12 -11.81
N PRO A 185 -0.57 -19.88 -11.30
CA PRO A 185 -1.79 -20.01 -12.08
C PRO A 185 -1.74 -19.15 -13.34
N LYS A 186 -2.31 -19.67 -14.44
CA LYS A 186 -2.26 -19.01 -15.75
C LYS A 186 -2.82 -17.58 -15.74
N ASN A 187 -3.94 -17.34 -15.06
CA ASN A 187 -4.53 -16.00 -14.95
C ASN A 187 -3.60 -14.99 -14.24
N LEU A 188 -2.81 -15.45 -13.27
CA LEU A 188 -1.85 -14.60 -12.58
C LEU A 188 -0.68 -14.24 -13.51
N LEU A 189 -0.22 -15.20 -14.31
CA LEU A 189 0.78 -14.97 -15.35
C LEU A 189 0.27 -14.02 -16.44
N ASP A 190 -0.97 -14.20 -16.88
CA ASP A 190 -1.63 -13.33 -17.85
C ASP A 190 -1.74 -11.91 -17.28
N PHE A 191 -2.20 -11.75 -16.03
CA PHE A 191 -2.23 -10.46 -15.33
C PHE A 191 -0.84 -9.81 -15.24
N ILE A 192 0.19 -10.56 -14.81
CA ILE A 192 1.56 -10.02 -14.70
C ILE A 192 2.05 -9.58 -16.08
N SER A 193 1.86 -10.41 -17.10
CA SER A 193 2.27 -10.10 -18.47
C SER A 193 1.57 -8.85 -18.99
N ASP A 194 0.26 -8.75 -18.81
CA ASP A 194 -0.54 -7.60 -19.25
C ASP A 194 -0.15 -6.32 -18.48
N TYR A 195 0.11 -6.43 -17.17
CA TYR A 195 0.46 -5.29 -16.34
C TYR A 195 1.90 -4.80 -16.58
N GLU A 196 2.85 -5.71 -16.82
CA GLU A 196 4.26 -5.39 -16.99
C GLU A 196 4.65 -5.10 -18.46
N ALA A 197 3.86 -5.51 -19.45
CA ALA A 197 4.15 -5.28 -20.87
C ALA A 197 4.38 -3.79 -21.22
N ASP A 198 3.64 -2.89 -20.58
CA ASP A 198 3.71 -1.45 -20.81
C ASP A 198 4.49 -0.68 -19.73
N CYS A 199 5.04 -1.38 -18.72
CA CYS A 199 5.66 -0.74 -17.56
C CYS A 199 7.14 -0.38 -17.82
N LYS A 200 7.40 0.90 -18.14
CA LYS A 200 8.77 1.42 -18.36
C LYS A 200 9.67 1.43 -17.11
N ILE A 201 9.11 1.12 -15.95
CA ILE A 201 9.72 1.33 -14.62
C ILE A 201 10.12 -0.01 -13.97
N LEU A 202 10.16 -1.10 -14.75
CA LEU A 202 10.46 -2.46 -14.28
C LEU A 202 11.74 -2.57 -13.44
N ALA A 203 12.79 -1.81 -13.79
CA ALA A 203 14.08 -1.84 -13.11
C ALA A 203 14.18 -0.87 -11.91
N ASP A 204 13.14 -0.10 -11.61
CA ASP A 204 13.17 0.85 -10.50
C ASP A 204 13.01 0.13 -9.15
N PRO A 205 13.93 0.32 -8.19
CA PRO A 205 13.86 -0.31 -6.87
C PRO A 205 12.60 0.08 -6.07
N ARG A 206 11.97 1.22 -6.40
CA ARG A 206 10.69 1.65 -5.83
C ARG A 206 9.52 0.85 -6.40
N TYR A 207 9.62 0.32 -7.61
CA TYR A 207 8.62 -0.59 -8.17
C TYR A 207 8.83 -2.03 -7.68
N SER A 208 10.07 -2.51 -7.71
CA SER A 208 10.47 -3.85 -7.27
C SER A 208 11.86 -3.79 -6.65
N TYR A 209 12.00 -4.17 -5.39
CA TYR A 209 13.33 -4.25 -4.79
C TYR A 209 14.00 -5.54 -5.28
N LEU A 210 14.79 -5.43 -6.34
CA LEU A 210 15.69 -6.47 -6.80
C LEU A 210 17.10 -6.07 -6.35
N ILE A 211 17.79 -6.95 -5.62
CA ILE A 211 19.23 -6.79 -5.45
C ILE A 211 19.82 -7.29 -6.77
N LEU A 212 20.13 -6.36 -7.68
CA LEU A 212 20.87 -6.70 -8.89
C LEU A 212 22.25 -7.21 -8.44
N PRO A 213 22.69 -8.41 -8.88
CA PRO A 213 24.06 -8.87 -8.69
C PRO A 213 25.07 -7.96 -9.41
#